data_AF-A0A3G8Y8X4-F1
#
_entry.id   AF-A0A3G8Y8X4-F1
#
_cell.length_a   1.000
_cell.length_b   1.000
_cell.length_c   1.000
_cell.angle_alpha   90.00
_cell.angle_beta   90.00
_cell.angle_gamma   90.00
#
_symmetry.space_group_name_H-M   'P 1'
#
loop_
_entity.id
_entity.type
_entity.pdbx_description
1 polymer ?
#
loop_
_entity_poly.entity_id
_entity_poly.type
_entity_poly.pdbx_seq_one_letter_code
_entity_poly.pdbx_strand_id
1 'polypeptide(L)'
;MLILNLAKKYLIDSQVYVSLMGTFLAGFFMLEQKIFRWPTLLLIFITYFSGYLYTKYQYDKKKFLKILIFNCICGIISVILILKNHNEYRLLKWAIIVVLGLLYNSFFLEKFIRKIPLLKIFYVGLTWALINSWLILSHFNLAIFFITWLFISALVLPFDIRDMKSDDVVTFPILIGIQKTKFLAYALVFISSLLSISYLDLIFSLCFLLTTIITFLLIYFSENDNREAYFSFLVESCSGLPLLWLFVHWLINC
;
A
#
# COMPACT_ATOMS: atom_id res chain seq x y z
N MET A 1 10.61 -24.36 12.43
CA MET A 1 11.10 -23.10 13.06
C MET A 1 12.08 -22.34 12.15
N LEU A 2 13.08 -23.00 11.55
CA LEU A 2 14.05 -22.36 10.64
C LEU A 2 13.38 -21.72 9.39
N ILE A 3 12.48 -22.44 8.71
CA ILE A 3 11.78 -21.94 7.51
C ILE A 3 10.91 -20.71 7.83
N LEU A 4 10.21 -20.71 8.97
CA LEU A 4 9.40 -19.58 9.42
C LEU A 4 10.26 -18.33 9.69
N ASN A 5 11.43 -18.53 10.33
CA ASN A 5 12.37 -17.45 10.62
C ASN A 5 13.05 -16.92 9.34
N LEU A 6 13.33 -17.79 8.38
CA LEU A 6 13.86 -17.42 7.06
C LEU A 6 12.81 -16.65 6.26
N ALA A 7 11.55 -17.11 6.23
CA ALA A 7 10.46 -16.39 5.57
C ALA A 7 10.22 -15.01 6.19
N LYS A 8 10.22 -14.91 7.53
CA LYS A 8 10.15 -13.61 8.21
C LYS A 8 11.27 -12.68 7.77
N LYS A 9 12.52 -13.14 7.86
CA LYS A 9 13.71 -12.34 7.55
C LYS A 9 13.82 -11.92 6.07
N TYR A 10 13.48 -12.82 5.14
CA TYR A 10 13.75 -12.63 3.71
C TYR A 10 12.54 -12.21 2.88
N LEU A 11 11.30 -12.36 3.38
CA LEU A 11 10.08 -11.95 2.65
C LEU A 11 9.36 -10.80 3.33
N ILE A 12 9.08 -10.93 4.64
CA ILE A 12 8.30 -9.93 5.38
C ILE A 12 9.19 -8.72 5.72
N ASP A 13 10.34 -8.97 6.34
CA ASP A 13 11.24 -7.89 6.75
C ASP A 13 11.99 -7.26 5.56
N SER A 14 12.02 -7.92 4.40
CA SER A 14 12.75 -7.47 3.20
C SER A 14 12.03 -6.40 2.38
N GLN A 15 10.82 -5.98 2.78
CA GLN A 15 9.93 -5.07 2.02
C GLN A 15 9.35 -5.67 0.74
N VAL A 16 9.72 -6.91 0.39
CA VAL A 16 9.13 -7.64 -0.75
C VAL A 16 7.65 -7.86 -0.52
N TYR A 17 7.26 -8.29 0.69
CA TYR A 17 5.87 -8.63 0.99
C TYR A 17 4.90 -7.45 0.82
N VAL A 18 5.17 -6.31 1.48
CA VAL A 18 4.35 -5.09 1.33
C VAL A 18 4.28 -4.64 -0.14
N SER A 19 5.39 -4.73 -0.87
CA SER A 19 5.43 -4.36 -2.29
C SER A 19 4.58 -5.29 -3.14
N LEU A 20 4.56 -6.59 -2.83
CA LEU A 20 3.67 -7.56 -3.48
C LEU A 20 2.20 -7.27 -3.17
N MET A 21 1.84 -6.98 -1.93
CA MET A 21 0.45 -6.72 -1.56
C MET A 21 -0.09 -5.44 -2.22
N GLY A 22 0.68 -4.36 -2.25
CA GLY A 22 0.34 -3.16 -3.01
C GLY A 22 0.24 -3.41 -4.52
N THR A 23 1.10 -4.28 -5.07
CA THR A 23 1.03 -4.69 -6.48
C THR A 23 -0.20 -5.55 -6.77
N PHE A 24 -0.61 -6.41 -5.85
CA PHE A 24 -1.82 -7.22 -5.98
C PHE A 24 -3.08 -6.35 -5.99
N LEU A 25 -3.14 -5.32 -5.15
CA LEU A 25 -4.25 -4.36 -5.20
C LEU A 25 -4.32 -3.65 -6.55
N ALA A 26 -3.18 -3.22 -7.10
CA ALA A 26 -3.14 -2.64 -8.43
C ALA A 26 -3.59 -3.65 -9.50
N GLY A 27 -3.14 -4.90 -9.42
CA GLY A 27 -3.55 -6.00 -10.29
C GLY A 27 -5.06 -6.23 -10.27
N PHE A 28 -5.68 -6.17 -9.09
CA PHE A 28 -7.14 -6.25 -8.93
C PHE A 28 -7.86 -5.15 -9.72
N PHE A 29 -7.47 -3.89 -9.55
CA PHE A 29 -8.09 -2.78 -10.30
C PHE A 29 -7.75 -2.82 -11.80
N MET A 30 -6.58 -3.31 -12.18
CA MET A 30 -6.23 -3.49 -13.59
C MET A 30 -7.12 -4.54 -14.28
N LEU A 31 -7.46 -5.62 -13.58
CA LEU A 31 -8.38 -6.65 -14.07
C LEU A 31 -9.81 -6.12 -14.16
N GLU A 32 -10.26 -5.41 -13.12
CA GLU A 32 -11.58 -4.74 -13.09
C GLU A 32 -11.76 -3.81 -14.29
N GLN A 33 -10.76 -2.99 -14.56
CA GLN A 33 -10.78 -2.03 -15.66
C GLN A 33 -10.42 -2.65 -17.02
N LYS A 34 -10.23 -3.98 -17.10
CA LYS A 34 -9.88 -4.73 -18.32
C LYS A 34 -8.62 -4.20 -19.04
N ILE A 35 -7.64 -3.71 -18.29
CA ILE A 35 -6.40 -3.11 -18.79
C ILE A 35 -5.14 -3.82 -18.28
N PHE A 36 -5.26 -5.06 -17.81
CA PHE A 36 -4.15 -5.79 -17.22
C PHE A 36 -2.98 -5.96 -18.20
N ARG A 37 -1.77 -5.60 -17.74
CA ARG A 37 -0.52 -5.68 -18.50
C ARG A 37 0.66 -5.99 -17.57
N TRP A 38 1.39 -7.06 -17.88
CA TRP A 38 2.58 -7.47 -17.11
C TRP A 38 3.65 -6.39 -16.94
N PRO A 39 4.00 -5.57 -17.96
CA PRO A 39 4.97 -4.50 -17.78
C PRO A 39 4.53 -3.44 -16.76
N THR A 40 3.23 -3.12 -16.72
CA THR A 40 2.68 -2.16 -15.74
C THR A 40 2.68 -2.76 -14.34
N LEU A 41 2.33 -4.03 -14.20
CA LEU A 41 2.36 -4.72 -12.91
C LEU A 41 3.79 -4.77 -12.34
N LEU A 42 4.78 -5.09 -13.19
CA LEU A 42 6.20 -5.09 -12.82
C LEU A 42 6.70 -3.68 -12.45
N LEU A 43 6.30 -2.64 -13.20
CA LEU A 43 6.61 -1.25 -12.88
C LEU A 43 6.13 -0.87 -11.48
N ILE A 44 4.90 -1.25 -11.12
CA ILE A 44 4.31 -0.96 -9.81
C ILE A 44 5.08 -1.69 -8.70
N PHE A 45 5.39 -2.97 -8.90
CA PHE A 45 6.19 -3.74 -7.95
C PHE A 45 7.56 -3.10 -7.71
N ILE A 46 8.28 -2.74 -8.77
CA ILE A 46 9.59 -2.07 -8.67
C ILE A 46 9.45 -0.72 -7.95
N THR A 47 8.39 0.03 -8.24
CA THR A 47 8.13 1.34 -7.62
C THR A 47 7.91 1.20 -6.11
N TYR A 48 7.04 0.29 -5.66
CA TYR A 48 6.86 0.04 -4.23
C TYR A 48 8.14 -0.50 -3.59
N PHE A 49 8.77 -1.50 -4.20
CA PHE A 49 9.94 -2.15 -3.63
C PHE A 49 11.10 -1.19 -3.42
N SER A 50 11.42 -0.40 -4.44
CA SER A 50 12.48 0.62 -4.35
C SER A 50 12.15 1.68 -3.28
N GLY A 51 10.92 2.20 -3.26
CA GLY A 51 10.47 3.21 -2.30
C GLY A 51 10.47 2.74 -0.83
N TYR A 52 9.94 1.55 -0.55
CA TYR A 52 9.96 0.97 0.80
C TYR A 52 11.38 0.64 1.26
N LEU A 53 12.20 0.11 0.35
CA LEU A 53 13.59 -0.21 0.63
C LEU A 53 14.41 1.06 0.95
N TYR A 54 14.22 2.13 0.19
CA TYR A 54 14.78 3.45 0.48
C TYR A 54 14.33 3.93 1.87
N THR A 55 13.02 3.96 2.11
CA THR A 55 12.45 4.51 3.35
C THR A 55 12.98 3.81 4.59
N LYS A 56 13.16 2.48 4.53
CA LYS A 56 13.68 1.65 5.63
C LYS A 56 15.17 1.86 5.91
N TYR A 57 15.99 2.01 4.88
CA TYR A 57 17.46 1.98 5.02
C TYR A 57 18.15 3.33 4.79
N GLN A 58 17.42 4.41 4.54
CA GLN A 58 17.98 5.74 4.29
C GLN A 58 18.91 6.26 5.41
N TYR A 59 18.70 5.85 6.66
CA TYR A 59 19.52 6.26 7.80
C TYR A 59 20.64 5.26 8.15
N ASP A 60 20.70 4.09 7.49
CA ASP A 60 21.76 3.09 7.69
C ASP A 60 22.98 3.44 6.82
N LYS A 61 23.96 4.16 7.40
CA LYS A 61 25.17 4.64 6.69
C LYS A 61 25.91 3.54 5.91
N LYS A 62 25.90 2.28 6.38
CA LYS A 62 26.61 1.18 5.72
C LYS A 62 25.88 0.66 4.48
N LYS A 63 24.54 0.71 4.49
CA LYS A 63 23.70 0.19 3.39
C LYS A 63 23.25 1.28 2.44
N PHE A 64 23.19 2.53 2.88
CA PHE A 64 22.57 3.64 2.15
C PHE A 64 23.06 3.77 0.71
N LEU A 65 24.38 3.78 0.49
CA LEU A 65 24.94 3.89 -0.87
C LEU A 65 24.49 2.74 -1.79
N LYS A 66 24.46 1.50 -1.27
CA LYS A 66 24.00 0.32 -2.03
C LYS A 66 22.51 0.44 -2.38
N ILE A 67 21.71 0.92 -1.44
CA ILE A 67 20.27 1.14 -1.61
C ILE A 67 20.02 2.25 -2.63
N LEU A 68 20.82 3.33 -2.61
CA LEU A 68 20.72 4.43 -3.55
C LEU A 68 21.05 3.96 -4.98
N ILE A 69 22.16 3.23 -5.17
CA ILE A 69 22.53 2.65 -6.47
C ILE A 69 21.42 1.72 -6.97
N PHE A 70 20.89 0.86 -6.09
CA PHE A 70 19.77 -0.01 -6.41
C PHE A 70 18.52 0.77 -6.85
N ASN A 71 18.15 1.84 -6.13
CA ASN A 71 17.03 2.71 -6.48
C ASN A 71 17.24 3.41 -7.83
N CYS A 72 18.46 3.86 -8.14
CA CYS A 72 18.79 4.42 -9.46
C CYS A 72 18.60 3.40 -10.58
N ILE A 73 19.06 2.14 -10.38
CA ILE A 73 18.85 1.06 -11.34
C ILE A 73 17.36 0.78 -11.53
N CYS A 74 16.59 0.67 -10.43
CA CYS A 74 15.13 0.52 -10.48
C CYS A 74 14.44 1.67 -11.21
N GLY A 75 14.90 2.90 -11.02
CA GLY A 75 14.42 4.09 -11.73
C GLY A 75 14.67 3.99 -13.24
N ILE A 76 15.88 3.61 -13.66
CA ILE A 76 16.22 3.40 -15.07
C ILE A 76 15.35 2.30 -15.69
N ILE A 77 15.20 1.15 -15.01
CA ILE A 77 14.33 0.05 -15.46
C ILE A 77 12.88 0.54 -15.59
N SER A 78 12.38 1.31 -14.64
CA SER A 78 11.02 1.87 -14.66
C SER A 78 10.82 2.79 -15.86
N VAL A 79 11.77 3.69 -16.14
CA VAL A 79 11.74 4.56 -17.32
C VAL A 79 11.73 3.74 -18.60
N ILE A 80 12.59 2.73 -18.72
CA ILE A 80 12.64 1.84 -19.90
C ILE A 80 11.31 1.10 -20.08
N LEU A 81 10.72 0.56 -19.01
CA LEU A 81 9.42 -0.11 -19.04
C LEU A 81 8.32 0.83 -19.53
N ILE A 82 8.31 2.09 -19.08
CA ILE A 82 7.34 3.09 -19.49
C ILE A 82 7.53 3.45 -20.96
N LEU A 83 8.74 3.81 -21.39
CA LEU A 83 9.01 4.24 -22.77
C LEU A 83 8.74 3.14 -23.80
N LYS A 84 8.99 1.86 -23.46
CA LYS A 84 8.74 0.73 -24.38
C LYS A 84 7.28 0.30 -24.47
N ASN A 85 6.47 0.53 -23.45
CA ASN A 85 5.12 -0.07 -23.36
C ASN A 85 3.98 0.97 -23.26
N HIS A 86 4.32 2.24 -23.03
CA HIS A 86 3.39 3.31 -22.69
C HIS A 86 3.77 4.65 -23.32
N ASN A 87 3.13 5.73 -22.87
CA ASN A 87 3.30 7.09 -23.37
C ASN A 87 4.05 7.97 -22.36
N GLU A 88 4.64 9.07 -22.82
CA GLU A 88 5.34 10.09 -22.05
C GLU A 88 4.49 10.64 -20.89
N TYR A 89 3.17 10.76 -21.08
CA TYR A 89 2.26 11.15 -19.99
C TYR A 89 2.33 10.20 -18.79
N ARG A 90 2.55 8.91 -18.99
CA ARG A 90 2.69 7.94 -17.89
C ARG A 90 4.01 8.13 -17.14
N LEU A 91 5.06 8.56 -17.83
CA LEU A 91 6.34 8.93 -17.20
C LEU A 91 6.14 10.10 -16.25
N LEU A 92 5.40 11.14 -16.66
CA LEU A 92 5.06 12.27 -15.81
C LEU A 92 4.27 11.85 -14.57
N LYS A 93 3.21 11.04 -14.74
CA LYS A 93 2.42 10.51 -13.60
C LYS A 93 3.30 9.75 -12.61
N TRP A 94 4.13 8.84 -13.13
CA TRP A 94 5.05 8.06 -12.31
C TRP A 94 6.06 8.95 -11.57
N ALA A 95 6.66 9.91 -12.26
CA ALA A 95 7.60 10.86 -11.66
C ALA A 95 6.95 11.67 -10.51
N ILE A 96 5.72 12.14 -10.70
CA ILE A 96 4.96 12.83 -9.65
C ILE A 96 4.75 11.92 -8.44
N ILE A 97 4.34 10.66 -8.65
CA ILE A 97 4.15 9.69 -7.56
C ILE A 97 5.47 9.39 -6.83
N VAL A 98 6.59 9.26 -7.54
CA VAL A 98 7.91 9.07 -6.94
C VAL A 98 8.31 10.28 -6.09
N VAL A 99 8.12 11.50 -6.59
CA VAL A 99 8.38 12.73 -5.83
C VAL A 99 7.51 12.78 -4.57
N LEU A 100 6.22 12.46 -4.68
CA LEU A 100 5.33 12.37 -3.52
C LEU A 100 5.85 11.34 -2.51
N GLY A 101 6.31 10.17 -2.96
CA GLY A 101 6.94 9.16 -2.11
C GLY A 101 8.18 9.69 -1.37
N LEU A 102 9.05 10.44 -2.05
CA LEU A 102 10.22 11.07 -1.42
C LEU A 102 9.83 12.12 -0.39
N LEU A 103 8.78 12.91 -0.63
CA LEU A 103 8.28 13.91 0.32
C LEU A 103 7.74 13.29 1.63
N TYR A 104 7.39 12.00 1.62
CA TYR A 104 6.89 11.31 2.80
C TYR A 104 7.93 11.27 3.92
N ASN A 105 9.14 10.80 3.61
CA ASN A 105 10.20 10.58 4.59
C ASN A 105 11.56 10.43 3.88
N SER A 106 12.24 11.55 3.63
CA SER A 106 13.60 11.57 3.05
C SER A 106 14.58 12.29 3.97
N PHE A 107 15.78 11.72 4.14
CA PHE A 107 16.83 12.23 5.03
C PHE A 107 17.29 13.67 4.72
N PHE A 108 17.10 14.13 3.48
CA PHE A 108 17.49 15.48 3.03
C PHE A 108 16.41 16.54 3.27
N LEU A 109 15.23 16.15 3.76
CA LEU A 109 14.16 17.08 4.09
C LEU A 109 14.21 17.42 5.59
N GLU A 110 14.24 18.72 5.92
CA GLU A 110 14.15 19.17 7.32
C GLU A 110 12.77 18.88 7.92
N LYS A 111 11.72 19.12 7.12
CA LYS A 111 10.32 18.77 7.39
C LYS A 111 9.83 17.83 6.31
N PHE A 112 9.35 16.67 6.72
CA PHE A 112 8.76 15.67 5.84
C PHE A 112 7.42 15.21 6.41
N ILE A 113 6.56 14.65 5.55
CA ILE A 113 5.14 14.48 5.86
C ILE A 113 4.91 13.51 7.01
N ARG A 114 5.79 12.52 7.19
CA ARG A 114 5.76 11.61 8.35
C ARG A 114 5.85 12.35 9.71
N LYS A 115 6.39 13.56 9.77
CA LYS A 115 6.43 14.40 10.98
C LYS A 115 5.18 15.26 11.22
N ILE A 116 4.24 15.29 10.27
CA ILE A 116 3.00 16.07 10.41
C ILE A 116 1.97 15.19 11.15
N PRO A 117 1.48 15.62 12.33
CA PRO A 117 0.49 14.87 13.09
C PRO A 117 -0.72 14.49 12.25
N LEU A 118 -1.20 13.25 12.43
CA LEU A 118 -2.40 12.67 11.78
C LEU A 118 -2.35 12.55 10.24
N LEU A 119 -1.61 13.39 9.54
CA LEU A 119 -1.57 13.42 8.07
C LEU A 119 -0.86 12.20 7.47
N LYS A 120 0.11 11.62 8.20
CA LYS A 120 0.97 10.54 7.69
C LYS A 120 0.18 9.38 7.10
N ILE A 121 -0.94 8.98 7.72
CA ILE A 121 -1.75 7.84 7.27
C ILE A 121 -2.45 8.11 5.93
N PHE A 122 -3.01 9.31 5.78
CA PHE A 122 -3.75 9.71 4.58
C PHE A 122 -2.79 9.92 3.41
N TYR A 123 -1.55 10.29 3.69
CA TYR A 123 -0.52 10.44 2.69
C TYR A 123 -0.04 9.10 2.13
N VAL A 124 0.12 8.08 2.99
CA VAL A 124 0.38 6.70 2.53
C VAL A 124 -0.78 6.24 1.63
N GLY A 125 -2.02 6.39 2.10
CA GLY A 125 -3.21 6.11 1.29
C GLY A 125 -3.23 6.86 -0.04
N LEU A 126 -2.81 8.14 -0.07
CA LEU A 126 -2.79 8.98 -1.27
C LEU A 126 -1.86 8.39 -2.34
N THR A 127 -0.64 8.04 -1.96
CA THR A 127 0.34 7.48 -2.91
C THR A 127 -0.14 6.16 -3.53
N TRP A 128 -0.74 5.28 -2.73
CA TRP A 128 -1.34 4.03 -3.22
C TRP A 128 -2.56 4.30 -4.12
N ALA A 129 -3.41 5.26 -3.74
CA ALA A 129 -4.58 5.64 -4.53
C ALA A 129 -4.19 6.20 -5.89
N LEU A 130 -3.14 7.03 -5.98
CA LEU A 130 -2.64 7.56 -7.25
C LEU A 130 -2.09 6.45 -8.16
N ILE A 131 -1.47 5.41 -7.60
CA ILE A 131 -1.06 4.24 -8.40
C ILE A 131 -2.29 3.56 -9.02
N ASN A 132 -3.30 3.25 -8.20
CA ASN A 132 -4.46 2.48 -8.63
C ASN A 132 -5.45 3.26 -9.50
N SER A 133 -5.56 4.58 -9.32
CA SER A 133 -6.57 5.41 -10.00
C SER A 133 -6.03 6.31 -11.10
N TRP A 134 -4.71 6.50 -11.17
CA TRP A 134 -4.09 7.46 -12.10
C TRP A 134 -2.97 6.86 -12.92
N LEU A 135 -2.02 6.17 -12.29
CA LEU A 135 -0.85 5.62 -12.99
C LEU A 135 -1.25 4.54 -14.00
N ILE A 136 -2.10 3.59 -13.59
CA ILE A 136 -2.50 2.47 -14.43
C ILE A 136 -3.48 2.87 -15.56
N LEU A 137 -4.22 3.96 -15.38
CA LEU A 137 -5.27 4.44 -16.29
C LEU A 137 -4.81 5.58 -17.21
N SER A 138 -5.55 5.80 -18.30
CA SER A 138 -5.38 6.98 -19.17
C SER A 138 -5.83 8.25 -18.45
N HIS A 139 -7.04 8.23 -17.88
CA HIS A 139 -7.65 9.31 -17.13
C HIS A 139 -7.75 8.95 -15.65
N PHE A 140 -7.85 9.97 -14.80
CA PHE A 140 -8.01 9.79 -13.37
C PHE A 140 -9.40 9.21 -13.05
N ASN A 141 -9.45 8.13 -12.26
CA ASN A 141 -10.72 7.51 -11.82
C ASN A 141 -11.00 7.84 -10.36
N LEU A 142 -11.97 8.75 -10.14
CA LEU A 142 -12.37 9.21 -8.81
C LEU A 142 -12.86 8.08 -7.89
N ALA A 143 -13.60 7.11 -8.43
CA ALA A 143 -14.13 6.01 -7.63
C ALA A 143 -13.01 5.11 -7.10
N ILE A 144 -12.12 4.63 -7.97
CA ILE A 144 -10.97 3.81 -7.58
C ILE A 144 -10.04 4.59 -6.63
N PHE A 145 -9.91 5.91 -6.83
CA PHE A 145 -9.14 6.77 -5.94
C PHE A 145 -9.71 6.73 -4.52
N PHE A 146 -10.99 7.05 -4.33
CA PHE A 146 -11.58 7.11 -2.99
C PHE A 146 -11.69 5.73 -2.34
N ILE A 147 -12.00 4.67 -3.10
CA ILE A 147 -11.96 3.29 -2.61
C ILE A 147 -10.56 2.99 -2.07
N THR A 148 -9.52 3.17 -2.88
CA THR A 148 -8.14 2.87 -2.45
C THR A 148 -7.71 3.76 -1.28
N TRP A 149 -7.97 5.07 -1.37
CA TRP A 149 -7.50 6.05 -0.40
C TRP A 149 -8.06 5.78 0.99
N LEU A 150 -9.38 5.53 1.09
CA LEU A 150 -10.04 5.23 2.35
C LEU A 150 -9.60 3.87 2.89
N PHE A 151 -9.56 2.85 2.04
CA PHE A 151 -9.18 1.49 2.45
C PHE A 151 -7.75 1.41 2.98
N ILE A 152 -6.77 1.96 2.24
CA ILE A 152 -5.37 1.96 2.66
C ILE A 152 -5.16 2.84 3.89
N SER A 153 -5.80 4.02 3.96
CA SER A 153 -5.70 4.86 5.17
C SER A 153 -6.21 4.12 6.41
N ALA A 154 -7.26 3.31 6.26
CA ALA A 154 -7.77 2.48 7.35
C ALA A 154 -6.81 1.35 7.75
N LEU A 155 -6.16 0.68 6.78
CA LEU A 155 -5.18 -0.38 7.05
C LEU A 155 -3.92 0.14 7.74
N VAL A 156 -3.58 1.41 7.59
CA VAL A 156 -2.44 2.03 8.27
C VAL A 156 -2.74 2.32 9.76
N LEU A 157 -3.99 2.55 10.15
CA LEU A 157 -4.36 2.87 11.54
C LEU A 157 -3.98 1.78 12.58
N PRO A 158 -4.12 0.47 12.29
CA PRO A 158 -3.54 -0.59 13.11
C PRO A 158 -2.04 -0.43 13.39
N PHE A 159 -1.25 0.03 12.41
CA PHE A 159 0.17 0.27 12.60
C PHE A 159 0.43 1.44 13.55
N ASP A 160 -0.40 2.48 13.52
CA ASP A 160 -0.35 3.55 14.52
C ASP A 160 -0.68 3.02 15.93
N ILE A 161 -1.64 2.09 16.07
CA ILE A 161 -1.96 1.47 17.38
C ILE A 161 -0.75 0.68 17.91
N ARG A 162 -0.04 -0.04 17.03
CA ARG A 162 1.20 -0.75 17.36
C ARG A 162 2.31 0.21 17.82
N ASP A 163 2.48 1.32 17.11
CA ASP A 163 3.64 2.19 17.28
C ASP A 163 3.41 3.32 18.32
N MET A 164 2.20 3.43 18.89
CA MET A 164 1.82 4.56 19.76
C MET A 164 2.72 4.81 20.99
N LYS A 165 3.45 3.80 21.49
CA LYS A 165 4.39 3.96 22.62
C LYS A 165 5.77 4.49 22.18
N SER A 166 6.08 4.44 20.89
CA SER A 166 7.38 4.79 20.30
C SER A 166 7.31 5.91 19.25
N ASP A 167 6.11 6.38 18.91
CA ASP A 167 5.91 7.45 17.94
C ASP A 167 6.38 8.81 18.52
N ASP A 168 7.25 9.50 17.79
CA ASP A 168 7.75 10.84 18.14
C ASP A 168 6.75 11.97 17.78
N VAL A 169 5.60 11.63 17.22
CA VAL A 169 4.60 12.55 16.64
C VAL A 169 3.22 12.12 17.10
N VAL A 170 2.33 13.08 17.35
CA VAL A 170 0.94 12.78 17.74
C VAL A 170 0.21 12.03 16.62
N THR A 171 -0.19 10.79 16.90
CA THR A 171 -1.00 9.93 16.03
C THR A 171 -2.43 9.80 16.56
N PHE A 172 -3.32 9.20 15.77
CA PHE A 172 -4.70 8.96 16.19
C PHE A 172 -4.82 8.20 17.53
N PRO A 173 -4.14 7.07 17.75
CA PRO A 173 -4.25 6.37 19.03
C PRO A 173 -3.71 7.17 20.21
N ILE A 174 -2.71 8.05 19.99
CA ILE A 174 -2.23 8.99 21.01
C ILE A 174 -3.28 10.07 21.30
N LEU A 175 -3.92 10.62 20.26
CA LEU A 175 -4.86 11.74 20.37
C LEU A 175 -6.25 11.34 20.88
N ILE A 176 -6.83 10.28 20.32
CA ILE A 176 -8.22 9.87 20.56
C ILE A 176 -8.35 8.50 21.23
N GLY A 177 -7.22 7.83 21.52
CA GLY A 177 -7.19 6.50 22.12
C GLY A 177 -7.40 5.36 21.11
N ILE A 178 -7.08 4.13 21.53
CA ILE A 178 -7.13 2.92 20.69
C ILE A 178 -8.55 2.67 20.16
N GLN A 179 -9.56 2.73 21.02
CA GLN A 179 -10.93 2.37 20.63
C GLN A 179 -11.53 3.32 19.60
N LYS A 180 -11.36 4.65 19.76
CA LYS A 180 -11.82 5.62 18.76
C LYS A 180 -11.02 5.53 17.46
N THR A 181 -9.75 5.15 17.53
CA THR A 181 -8.92 4.88 16.35
C THR A 181 -9.44 3.68 15.56
N LYS A 182 -9.83 2.58 16.25
CA LYS A 182 -10.50 1.44 15.61
C LYS A 182 -11.81 1.86 14.94
N PHE A 183 -12.63 2.68 15.61
CA PHE A 183 -13.88 3.19 15.05
C PHE A 183 -13.64 4.03 13.78
N LEU A 184 -12.61 4.89 13.78
CA LEU A 184 -12.21 5.63 12.58
C LEU A 184 -11.81 4.67 11.44
N ALA A 185 -11.00 3.65 11.74
CA ALA A 185 -10.61 2.65 10.75
C ALA A 185 -11.84 1.91 10.18
N TYR A 186 -12.79 1.51 11.02
CA TYR A 186 -14.05 0.91 10.57
C TYR A 186 -14.85 1.83 9.66
N ALA A 187 -14.99 3.11 10.01
CA ALA A 187 -15.72 4.08 9.20
C ALA A 187 -15.09 4.22 7.81
N LEU A 188 -13.75 4.31 7.74
CA LEU A 188 -13.02 4.40 6.47
C LEU A 188 -13.19 3.14 5.61
N VAL A 189 -13.02 1.93 6.17
CA VAL A 189 -13.24 0.66 5.44
C VAL A 189 -14.70 0.53 5.01
N PHE A 190 -15.64 0.89 5.86
CA PHE A 190 -17.08 0.82 5.55
C PHE A 190 -17.43 1.70 4.36
N ILE A 191 -17.01 2.97 4.37
CA ILE A 191 -17.26 3.90 3.25
C ILE A 191 -16.58 3.38 1.98
N SER A 192 -15.34 2.88 2.07
CA SER A 192 -14.67 2.25 0.94
C SER A 192 -15.46 1.06 0.37
N SER A 193 -16.06 0.24 1.23
CA SER A 193 -16.87 -0.91 0.83
C SER A 193 -18.14 -0.47 0.10
N LEU A 194 -18.84 0.54 0.62
CA LEU A 194 -20.03 1.12 -0.03
C LEU A 194 -19.70 1.68 -1.42
N LEU A 195 -18.57 2.38 -1.56
CA LEU A 195 -18.10 2.86 -2.85
C LEU A 195 -17.78 1.69 -3.78
N SER A 196 -17.14 0.62 -3.27
CA SER A 196 -16.83 -0.55 -4.10
C SER A 196 -18.09 -1.23 -4.65
N ILE A 197 -19.16 -1.33 -3.86
CA ILE A 197 -20.45 -1.87 -4.28
C ILE A 197 -21.12 -0.98 -5.32
N SER A 198 -20.93 0.34 -5.22
CA SER A 198 -21.58 1.32 -6.10
C SER A 198 -20.89 1.45 -7.46
N TYR A 199 -19.58 1.20 -7.54
CA TYR A 199 -18.77 1.56 -8.71
C TYR A 199 -18.00 0.41 -9.36
N LEU A 200 -17.83 -0.74 -8.69
CA LEU A 200 -17.15 -1.90 -9.27
C LEU A 200 -18.17 -2.92 -9.78
N ASP A 201 -17.75 -3.74 -10.74
CA ASP A 201 -18.51 -4.89 -11.20
C ASP A 201 -18.83 -5.84 -10.03
N LEU A 202 -19.97 -6.55 -10.13
CA LEU A 202 -20.52 -7.36 -9.03
C LEU A 202 -19.48 -8.30 -8.41
N ILE A 203 -18.73 -9.05 -9.21
CA ILE A 203 -17.73 -10.01 -8.72
C ILE A 203 -16.60 -9.30 -7.96
N PHE A 204 -16.13 -8.16 -8.46
CA PHE A 204 -15.06 -7.38 -7.84
C PHE A 204 -15.53 -6.73 -6.54
N SER A 205 -16.75 -6.18 -6.52
CA SER A 205 -17.36 -5.66 -5.30
C SER A 205 -17.51 -6.73 -4.22
N LEU A 206 -17.90 -7.96 -4.58
CA LEU A 206 -17.99 -9.09 -3.65
C LEU A 206 -16.62 -9.51 -3.12
N CYS A 207 -15.59 -9.59 -3.97
CA CYS A 207 -14.21 -9.87 -3.55
C CYS A 207 -13.68 -8.79 -2.60
N PHE A 208 -14.00 -7.53 -2.87
CA PHE A 208 -13.64 -6.41 -1.99
C PHE A 208 -14.41 -6.48 -0.67
N LEU A 209 -15.71 -6.81 -0.69
CA LEU A 209 -16.54 -6.98 0.49
C LEU A 209 -15.98 -8.08 1.42
N LEU A 210 -15.62 -9.25 0.88
CA LEU A 210 -14.99 -10.33 1.64
C LEU A 210 -13.67 -9.86 2.31
N THR A 211 -12.85 -9.12 1.57
CA THR A 211 -11.65 -8.48 2.13
C THR A 211 -12.00 -7.51 3.26
N THR A 212 -13.05 -6.71 3.11
CA THR A 212 -13.45 -5.77 4.17
C THR A 212 -13.87 -6.49 5.44
N ILE A 213 -14.62 -7.60 5.35
CA ILE A 213 -15.01 -8.40 6.53
C ILE A 213 -13.77 -8.87 7.31
N ILE A 214 -12.75 -9.39 6.61
CA ILE A 214 -11.49 -9.81 7.23
C ILE A 214 -10.75 -8.60 7.82
N THR A 215 -10.74 -7.48 7.12
CA THR A 215 -10.12 -6.24 7.58
C THR A 215 -10.77 -5.74 8.87
N PHE A 216 -12.09 -5.79 8.98
CA PHE A 216 -12.83 -5.47 10.21
C PHE A 216 -12.38 -6.37 11.37
N LEU A 217 -12.27 -7.68 11.14
CA LEU A 217 -11.80 -8.63 12.15
C LEU A 217 -10.37 -8.30 12.63
N LEU A 218 -9.47 -7.94 11.71
CA LEU A 218 -8.11 -7.56 12.07
C LEU A 218 -8.03 -6.18 12.76
N ILE A 219 -8.88 -5.22 12.40
CA ILE A 219 -8.93 -3.95 13.17
C ILE A 219 -9.41 -4.24 14.61
N TYR A 220 -10.38 -5.14 14.80
CA TYR A 220 -10.90 -5.51 16.11
C TYR A 220 -9.81 -6.03 17.05
N PHE A 221 -9.00 -6.97 16.57
CA PHE A 221 -7.93 -7.58 17.37
C PHE A 221 -6.62 -6.77 17.39
N SER A 222 -6.57 -5.58 16.79
CA SER A 222 -5.37 -4.74 16.80
C SER A 222 -5.14 -4.12 18.18
N GLU A 223 -4.10 -4.55 18.90
CA GLU A 223 -3.66 -3.93 20.15
C GLU A 223 -2.17 -3.59 20.09
N ASN A 224 -1.71 -2.73 20.99
CA ASN A 224 -0.32 -2.28 21.03
C ASN A 224 0.67 -3.44 21.28
N ASP A 225 0.25 -4.46 22.04
CA ASP A 225 1.10 -5.58 22.45
C ASP A 225 1.05 -6.77 21.44
N ASN A 226 0.32 -6.64 20.33
CA ASN A 226 0.30 -7.64 19.27
C ASN A 226 1.68 -7.81 18.64
N ARG A 227 2.00 -9.04 18.21
CA ARG A 227 3.28 -9.35 17.56
C ARG A 227 3.44 -8.56 16.25
N GLU A 228 4.67 -8.19 15.90
CA GLU A 228 4.99 -7.49 14.64
C GLU A 228 4.37 -8.14 13.40
N ALA A 229 4.42 -9.48 13.31
CA ALA A 229 3.86 -10.25 12.18
C ALA A 229 2.34 -10.09 12.02
N TYR A 230 1.62 -9.73 13.09
CA TYR A 230 0.21 -9.40 13.00
C TYR A 230 -0.01 -8.23 12.03
N PHE A 231 0.82 -7.21 12.13
CA PHE A 231 0.70 -6.02 11.29
C PHE A 231 1.41 -6.22 9.95
N SER A 232 2.68 -6.61 9.96
CA SER A 232 3.51 -6.68 8.76
C SER A 232 3.16 -7.84 7.81
N PHE A 233 2.39 -8.83 8.29
CA PHE A 233 1.88 -9.91 7.45
C PHE A 233 0.36 -9.91 7.38
N LEU A 234 -0.38 -10.08 8.50
CA LEU A 234 -1.84 -10.26 8.43
C LEU A 234 -2.57 -8.99 7.97
N VAL A 235 -2.37 -7.85 8.64
CA VAL A 235 -3.02 -6.58 8.25
C VAL A 235 -2.58 -6.17 6.84
N GLU A 236 -1.29 -6.29 6.53
CA GLU A 236 -0.75 -5.99 5.20
C GLU A 236 -1.36 -6.87 4.10
N SER A 237 -1.63 -8.16 4.39
CA SER A 237 -2.29 -9.11 3.47
C SER A 237 -3.59 -8.57 2.93
N CYS A 238 -4.35 -7.81 3.73
CA CYS A 238 -5.66 -7.29 3.36
C CYS A 238 -5.61 -6.43 2.09
N SER A 239 -4.48 -5.80 1.78
CA SER A 239 -4.37 -5.06 0.52
C SER A 239 -4.26 -5.97 -0.71
N GLY A 240 -3.69 -7.17 -0.59
CA GLY A 240 -3.62 -8.15 -1.67
C GLY A 240 -4.82 -9.11 -1.74
N LEU A 241 -5.61 -9.24 -0.68
CA LEU A 241 -6.75 -10.15 -0.61
C LEU A 241 -7.80 -10.00 -1.72
N PRO A 242 -8.18 -8.78 -2.20
CA PRO A 242 -9.18 -8.66 -3.26
C PRO A 242 -8.82 -9.44 -4.53
N LEU A 243 -7.53 -9.41 -4.93
CA LEU A 243 -7.03 -10.17 -6.07
C LEU A 243 -7.05 -11.68 -5.79
N LEU A 244 -6.68 -12.09 -4.58
CA LEU A 244 -6.66 -13.50 -4.19
C LEU A 244 -8.07 -14.11 -4.20
N TRP A 245 -9.09 -13.37 -3.74
CA TRP A 245 -10.48 -13.81 -3.84
C TRP A 245 -10.94 -13.97 -5.28
N LEU A 246 -10.51 -13.07 -6.17
CA LEU A 246 -10.82 -13.16 -7.59
C LEU A 246 -10.22 -14.43 -8.21
N PHE A 247 -8.97 -14.77 -7.88
CA PHE A 247 -8.35 -16.01 -8.33
C PHE A 247 -9.05 -17.26 -7.77
N VAL A 248 -9.44 -17.25 -6.49
CA VAL A 248 -10.23 -18.34 -5.89
C VAL A 248 -11.56 -18.50 -6.62
N HIS A 249 -12.25 -17.40 -6.91
CA HIS A 249 -13.50 -17.42 -7.66
C HIS A 249 -13.32 -18.04 -9.06
N TRP A 250 -12.24 -17.70 -9.78
CA TRP A 250 -11.95 -18.32 -11.08
C TRP A 250 -11.62 -19.80 -10.96
N LEU A 251 -10.83 -20.21 -9.98
CA LEU A 251 -10.48 -21.63 -9.77
C LEU A 251 -11.70 -22.51 -9.49
N ILE A 252 -12.74 -21.97 -8.84
CA ILE A 252 -13.98 -22.72 -8.52
C ILE A 252 -14.92 -22.82 -9.74
N ASN A 253 -14.87 -21.85 -10.66
CA ASN A 253 -15.77 -21.78 -11.82
C ASN A 253 -15.14 -22.24 -13.15
N CYS A 254 -13.88 -22.70 -13.11
CA CYS A 254 -13.21 -23.39 -14.21
C CYS A 254 -13.52 -24.89 -14.15
#